data_AF-A0A094IAM8-F1
#
_entry.id   AF-A0A094IAM8-F1
#
_cell.length_a   1.000
_cell.length_b   1.000
_cell.length_c   1.000
_cell.angle_alpha   90.00
_cell.angle_beta   90.00
_cell.angle_gamma   90.00
#
_symmetry.space_group_name_H-M   'P 1'
#
loop_
_entity.id
_entity.type
_entity.pdbx_description
1 polymer ?
#
loop_
_entity_poly.entity_id
_entity_poly.type
_entity_poly.pdbx_seq_one_letter_code
_entity_poly.pdbx_strand_id
1 'polypeptide(L)'
;MSIKPSRTIGRRLDPDKQVEAAFTSGLPKDISSIDCNPVRSKLAPKSQLKYDNEYVLWEAYKRKFPEADPRTMQCMKHFAEVVGRSTVGRLDEGGMPTVKTVRNKVRIFMSQWERENHQSIPPKVHKSMAPKVHQTLSQTHNPTVKRRESTYILNNTELSRNGGTIMAGGLP
;
A
#
# COMPACT_ATOMS: atom_id res chain seq x y z
N MET A 1 -11.83 -38.03 47.60
CA MET A 1 -10.46 -37.55 47.32
C MET A 1 -10.54 -36.52 46.20
N SER A 2 -10.09 -35.29 46.43
CA SER A 2 -10.17 -34.18 45.47
C SER A 2 -8.83 -33.99 44.78
N ILE A 3 -8.78 -34.25 43.47
CA ILE A 3 -7.59 -34.04 42.63
C ILE A 3 -7.58 -32.55 42.24
N LYS A 4 -6.65 -31.78 42.81
CA LYS A 4 -6.42 -30.39 42.39
C LYS A 4 -5.62 -30.40 41.08
N PRO A 5 -6.04 -29.69 40.03
CA PRO A 5 -5.25 -29.56 38.82
C PRO A 5 -4.01 -28.70 39.10
N SER A 6 -2.82 -29.22 38.83
CA SER A 6 -1.58 -28.46 38.85
C SER A 6 -1.61 -27.48 37.67
N ARG A 7 -1.73 -26.19 37.95
CA ARG A 7 -1.45 -25.14 36.96
C ARG A 7 0.04 -25.18 36.68
N THR A 8 0.43 -25.67 35.50
CA THR A 8 1.80 -25.59 35.00
C THR A 8 2.10 -24.12 34.69
N ILE A 9 2.50 -23.36 35.70
CA ILE A 9 3.06 -22.02 35.55
C ILE A 9 4.39 -22.25 34.80
N GLY A 10 4.42 -21.89 33.52
CA GLY A 10 5.62 -22.03 32.69
C GLY A 10 6.83 -21.43 33.42
N ARG A 11 7.83 -22.26 33.73
CA ARG A 11 9.06 -21.83 34.38
C ARG A 11 9.72 -20.78 33.48
N ARG A 12 9.75 -19.51 33.93
CA ARG A 12 10.62 -18.50 33.33
C ARG A 12 12.06 -18.93 33.61
N LEU A 13 12.80 -19.27 32.55
CA LEU A 13 14.23 -19.49 32.63
C LEU A 13 14.93 -18.16 32.91
N ASP A 14 16.01 -18.22 33.67
CA ASP A 14 16.92 -17.10 33.93
C ASP A 14 17.45 -16.52 32.59
N PRO A 15 17.33 -15.20 32.33
CA PRO A 15 17.69 -14.60 31.04
C PRO A 15 19.15 -14.88 30.63
N ASP A 16 20.09 -14.83 31.57
CA ASP A 16 21.51 -15.05 31.28
C ASP A 16 21.75 -16.49 30.79
N LYS A 17 21.07 -17.47 31.42
CA LYS A 17 21.10 -18.87 30.96
C LYS A 17 20.48 -19.05 29.58
N GLN A 18 19.49 -18.24 29.20
CA GLN A 18 18.91 -18.31 27.85
C GLN A 18 19.91 -17.80 26.79
N VAL A 19 20.64 -16.72 27.09
CA VAL A 19 21.66 -16.17 26.19
C VAL A 19 22.83 -17.14 26.03
N GLU A 20 23.33 -17.71 27.12
CA GLU A 20 24.40 -18.72 27.06
C GLU A 20 23.98 -19.99 26.33
N ALA A 21 22.73 -20.45 26.54
CA ALA A 21 22.18 -21.57 25.79
C ALA A 21 22.10 -21.26 24.29
N ALA A 22 21.75 -20.03 23.90
CA ALA A 22 21.72 -19.61 22.51
C ALA A 22 23.13 -19.66 21.88
N PHE A 23 24.16 -19.15 22.56
CA PHE A 23 25.54 -19.24 22.07
C PHE A 23 26.02 -20.69 21.97
N THR A 24 25.71 -21.52 22.95
CA THR A 24 26.06 -22.95 22.93
C THR A 24 25.35 -23.69 21.79
N SER A 25 24.13 -23.26 21.44
CA SER A 25 23.36 -23.84 20.33
C SER A 25 23.86 -23.41 18.93
N GLY A 26 24.84 -22.51 18.84
CA GLY A 26 25.45 -22.07 17.58
C GLY A 26 25.16 -20.63 17.16
N LEU A 27 24.53 -19.81 18.00
CA LEU A 27 24.44 -18.37 17.74
C LEU A 27 25.84 -17.74 17.83
N PRO A 28 26.30 -16.96 16.82
CA PRO A 28 27.58 -16.27 16.90
C PRO A 28 27.62 -15.28 18.07
N LYS A 29 28.73 -15.26 18.80
CA LYS A 29 28.98 -14.24 19.85
C LYS A 29 29.30 -12.86 19.26
N ASP A 30 29.90 -12.86 18.08
CA ASP A 30 30.22 -11.63 17.35
C ASP A 30 29.03 -11.22 16.47
N ILE A 31 28.39 -10.11 16.84
CA ILE A 31 27.24 -9.55 16.11
C ILE A 31 27.64 -9.11 14.70
N SER A 32 28.90 -8.75 14.45
CA SER A 32 29.36 -8.30 13.13
C SER A 32 29.29 -9.40 12.06
N SER A 33 29.24 -10.67 12.49
CA SER A 33 29.03 -11.83 11.62
C SER A 33 27.59 -11.96 11.11
N ILE A 34 26.64 -11.22 11.70
CA ILE A 34 25.23 -11.21 11.33
C ILE A 34 25.02 -10.19 10.22
N ASP A 35 24.30 -10.58 9.16
CA ASP A 35 23.93 -9.68 8.07
C ASP A 35 23.13 -8.47 8.59
N CYS A 36 23.65 -7.28 8.33
CA CYS A 36 23.01 -6.02 8.72
C CYS A 36 21.89 -5.58 7.75
N ASN A 37 21.69 -6.30 6.65
CA ASN A 37 20.67 -5.96 5.67
C ASN A 37 19.24 -6.16 6.23
N PRO A 38 18.30 -5.26 5.89
CA PRO A 38 16.90 -5.44 6.26
C PRO A 38 16.32 -6.72 5.66
N VAL A 39 15.82 -7.62 6.52
CA VAL A 39 15.13 -8.84 6.08
C VAL A 39 13.66 -8.52 5.75
N ARG A 40 13.23 -8.88 4.53
CA ARG A 40 11.83 -8.73 4.09
C ARG A 40 11.18 -10.10 3.89
N SER A 41 9.90 -10.20 4.23
CA SER A 41 9.12 -11.44 4.04
C SER A 41 9.12 -11.86 2.57
N LYS A 42 9.24 -13.17 2.29
CA LYS A 42 9.18 -13.70 0.92
C LYS A 42 7.85 -13.33 0.27
N LEU A 43 7.91 -12.95 -1.01
CA LEU A 43 6.70 -12.70 -1.79
C LEU A 43 6.02 -14.03 -2.12
N ALA A 44 4.69 -14.03 -2.14
CA ALA A 44 3.96 -15.16 -2.70
C ALA A 44 4.28 -15.28 -4.20
N PRO A 45 4.46 -16.49 -4.77
CA PRO A 45 4.86 -16.68 -6.17
C PRO A 45 3.98 -15.89 -7.16
N LYS A 46 2.66 -15.89 -6.95
CA LYS A 46 1.69 -15.15 -7.79
C LYS A 46 1.85 -13.63 -7.76
N SER A 47 2.53 -13.09 -6.74
CA SER A 47 2.77 -11.65 -6.59
C SER A 47 4.08 -11.21 -7.22
N GLN A 48 5.05 -12.10 -7.41
CA GLN A 48 6.40 -11.78 -7.89
C GLN A 48 6.36 -11.02 -9.22
N LEU A 49 5.59 -11.53 -10.19
CA LEU A 49 5.44 -10.90 -11.51
C LEU A 49 4.98 -9.44 -11.44
N LYS A 50 4.15 -9.07 -10.45
CA LYS A 50 3.71 -7.68 -10.29
C LYS A 50 4.86 -6.79 -9.83
N TYR A 51 5.73 -7.29 -8.97
CA TYR A 51 6.89 -6.56 -8.47
C TYR A 51 7.93 -6.39 -9.57
N ASP A 52 8.22 -7.46 -10.31
CA ASP A 52 9.17 -7.46 -11.42
C ASP A 52 8.75 -6.44 -12.49
N ASN A 53 7.46 -6.41 -12.86
CA ASN A 53 6.95 -5.47 -13.87
C ASN A 53 7.11 -4.00 -13.46
N GLU A 54 6.90 -3.64 -12.18
CA GLU A 54 7.15 -2.26 -11.75
C GLU A 54 8.65 -1.93 -11.72
N TYR A 55 9.50 -2.93 -11.48
CA TYR A 55 10.95 -2.75 -11.50
C TYR A 55 11.49 -2.54 -12.91
N VAL A 56 10.93 -3.21 -13.92
CA VAL A 56 11.26 -2.96 -15.34
C VAL A 56 11.00 -1.50 -15.73
N LEU A 57 9.88 -0.92 -15.28
CA LEU A 57 9.60 0.50 -15.52
C LEU A 57 10.62 1.41 -14.82
N TRP A 58 11.04 1.05 -13.60
CA TRP A 58 12.10 1.76 -12.89
C TRP A 58 13.45 1.69 -13.62
N GLU A 59 13.85 0.54 -14.16
CA GLU A 59 15.09 0.43 -14.95
C GLU A 59 15.05 1.29 -16.21
N ALA A 60 13.90 1.33 -16.90
CA ALA A 60 13.69 2.24 -18.02
C ALA A 60 13.81 3.72 -17.61
N TYR A 61 13.26 4.07 -16.45
CA TYR A 61 13.39 5.41 -15.88
C TYR A 61 14.86 5.75 -15.54
N LYS A 62 15.58 4.84 -14.89
CA LYS A 62 16.99 5.03 -14.49
C LYS A 62 17.93 5.17 -15.69
N ARG A 63 17.64 4.52 -16.83
CA ARG A 63 18.37 4.76 -18.08
C ARG A 63 18.27 6.21 -18.59
N LYS A 64 17.18 6.91 -18.28
CA LYS A 64 16.98 8.33 -18.62
C LYS A 64 17.50 9.27 -17.53
N PHE A 65 17.50 8.81 -16.29
CA PHE A 65 17.95 9.56 -15.12
C PHE A 65 18.93 8.70 -14.29
N PRO A 66 20.22 8.62 -14.68
CA PRO A 66 21.17 7.71 -14.03
C PRO A 66 21.37 7.97 -12.53
N GLU A 67 21.27 9.24 -12.11
CA GLU A 67 21.38 9.68 -10.71
C GLU A 67 20.10 9.49 -9.89
N ALA A 68 19.07 8.88 -10.46
CA ALA A 68 17.80 8.67 -9.79
C ALA A 68 17.94 7.82 -8.53
N ASP A 69 17.58 8.41 -7.40
CA ASP A 69 17.56 7.76 -6.09
C ASP A 69 16.16 7.84 -5.46
N PRO A 70 15.43 6.71 -5.33
CA PRO A 70 14.08 6.68 -4.76
C PRO A 70 14.04 6.93 -3.24
N ARG A 71 15.20 7.07 -2.58
CA ARG A 71 15.29 7.58 -1.20
C ARG A 71 15.05 9.10 -1.15
N THR A 72 15.13 9.79 -2.28
CA THR A 72 14.88 11.23 -2.39
C THR A 72 13.42 11.53 -2.73
N MET A 73 12.90 12.62 -2.16
CA MET A 73 11.51 13.02 -2.38
C MET A 73 11.25 13.45 -3.83
N GLN A 74 12.20 14.16 -4.45
CA GLN A 74 12.07 14.66 -5.81
C GLN A 74 12.01 13.51 -6.82
N CYS A 75 12.93 12.55 -6.73
CA CYS A 75 12.92 11.37 -7.59
C CYS A 75 11.60 10.62 -7.47
N MET A 76 11.12 10.38 -6.25
CA MET A 76 9.88 9.64 -6.06
C MET A 76 8.63 10.37 -6.55
N LYS A 77 8.57 11.70 -6.39
CA LYS A 77 7.48 12.52 -6.93
C LYS A 77 7.47 12.47 -8.46
N HIS A 78 8.64 12.57 -9.09
CA HIS A 78 8.76 12.54 -10.54
C HIS A 78 8.45 11.13 -11.09
N PHE A 79 8.99 10.08 -10.48
CA PHE A 79 8.69 8.71 -10.85
C PHE A 79 7.20 8.37 -10.70
N ALA A 80 6.55 8.81 -9.61
CA ALA A 80 5.10 8.62 -9.43
C ALA A 80 4.28 9.29 -10.54
N GLU A 81 4.76 10.42 -11.07
CA GLU A 81 4.14 11.08 -12.22
C GLU A 81 4.34 10.31 -13.53
N VAL A 82 5.53 9.75 -13.75
CA VAL A 82 5.78 8.82 -14.86
C VAL A 82 4.83 7.64 -14.80
N VAL A 83 4.69 6.98 -13.65
CA VAL A 83 3.76 5.85 -13.46
C VAL A 83 2.32 6.28 -13.73
N GLY A 84 1.91 7.45 -13.25
CA GLY A 84 0.56 7.96 -13.46
C GLY A 84 0.24 8.25 -14.93
N ARG A 85 1.19 8.81 -15.68
CA ARG A 85 1.04 9.15 -17.10
C ARG A 85 1.21 7.95 -18.03
N SER A 86 1.98 6.94 -17.64
CA SER A 86 2.24 5.75 -18.47
C SER A 86 1.27 4.59 -18.23
N THR A 87 0.56 4.59 -17.09
CA THR A 87 -0.39 3.52 -16.80
C THR A 87 -1.68 3.72 -17.57
N VAL A 88 -1.96 2.81 -18.51
CA VAL A 88 -3.28 2.74 -19.15
C VAL A 88 -4.31 2.18 -18.17
N GLY A 89 -5.43 2.88 -18.01
CA GLY A 89 -6.62 2.49 -17.28
C GLY A 89 -7.87 2.54 -18.15
N ARG A 90 -9.03 2.52 -17.48
CA ARG A 90 -10.35 2.42 -18.13
C ARG A 90 -11.35 3.45 -17.59
N LEU A 91 -10.88 4.55 -17.01
CA LEU A 91 -11.76 5.55 -16.38
C LEU A 91 -12.44 6.48 -17.41
N ASP A 92 -11.78 6.74 -18.53
CA ASP A 92 -12.24 7.61 -19.61
C ASP A 92 -11.81 7.06 -20.98
N GLU A 93 -12.26 7.73 -22.04
CA GLU A 93 -11.91 7.40 -23.44
C GLU A 93 -10.42 7.56 -23.72
N GLY A 94 -9.71 8.36 -22.91
CA GLY A 94 -8.26 8.52 -22.94
C GLY A 94 -7.47 7.40 -22.23
N GLY A 95 -8.17 6.43 -21.61
CA GLY A 95 -7.53 5.30 -20.96
C GLY A 95 -6.78 5.67 -19.68
N MET A 96 -7.34 6.53 -18.82
CA MET A 96 -6.67 6.98 -17.59
C MET A 96 -6.80 5.99 -16.42
N PRO A 97 -5.76 5.87 -15.56
CA PRO A 97 -5.75 4.96 -14.41
C PRO A 97 -6.38 5.56 -13.16
N THR A 98 -6.89 4.70 -12.28
CA THR A 98 -7.40 5.14 -10.98
C THR A 98 -6.26 5.56 -10.04
N VAL A 99 -6.54 6.49 -9.10
CA VAL A 99 -5.64 6.83 -7.98
C VAL A 99 -5.18 5.59 -7.24
N LYS A 100 -6.10 4.65 -7.00
CA LYS A 100 -5.80 3.38 -6.33
C LYS A 100 -4.78 2.55 -7.13
N THR A 101 -4.92 2.48 -8.45
CA THR A 101 -4.01 1.75 -9.35
C THR A 101 -2.61 2.35 -9.27
N VAL A 102 -2.47 3.65 -9.50
CA VAL A 102 -1.15 4.32 -9.50
C VAL A 102 -0.50 4.23 -8.12
N ARG A 103 -1.26 4.45 -7.04
CA ARG A 103 -0.76 4.31 -5.66
C ARG A 103 -0.25 2.90 -5.39
N ASN A 104 -0.97 1.88 -5.86
CA ASN A 104 -0.57 0.50 -5.67
C ASN A 104 0.73 0.17 -6.44
N LYS A 105 0.85 0.65 -7.68
CA LYS A 105 2.08 0.51 -8.48
C LYS A 105 3.29 1.15 -7.81
N VAL A 106 3.17 2.42 -7.39
CA VAL A 106 4.24 3.15 -6.68
C VAL A 106 4.62 2.43 -5.38
N ARG A 107 3.65 1.90 -4.63
CA ARG A 107 3.92 1.12 -3.41
C ARG A 107 4.67 -0.19 -3.70
N ILE A 108 4.24 -0.93 -4.72
CA ILE A 108 4.89 -2.18 -5.13
C ILE A 108 6.33 -1.90 -5.55
N PHE A 109 6.53 -0.87 -6.39
CA PHE A 109 7.86 -0.41 -6.77
C PHE A 109 8.75 -0.14 -5.56
N MET A 110 8.31 0.71 -4.62
CA MET A 110 9.12 1.06 -3.44
C MET A 110 9.50 -0.19 -2.65
N SER A 111 8.56 -1.13 -2.47
CA SER A 111 8.86 -2.39 -1.79
C SER A 111 9.81 -3.28 -2.58
N GLN A 112 9.75 -3.28 -3.91
CA GLN A 112 10.65 -4.09 -4.74
C GLN A 112 12.07 -3.50 -4.73
N TRP A 113 12.19 -2.18 -4.85
CA TRP A 113 13.48 -1.51 -4.80
C TRP A 113 14.20 -1.76 -3.47
N GLU A 114 13.49 -1.70 -2.34
CA GLU A 114 14.06 -2.00 -1.02
C GLU A 114 14.55 -3.46 -0.90
N ARG A 115 13.90 -4.40 -1.60
CA ARG A 115 14.29 -5.83 -1.63
C ARG A 115 15.56 -6.04 -2.46
N GLU A 116 15.60 -5.46 -3.65
CA GLU A 116 16.73 -5.62 -4.59
C GLU A 116 18.01 -4.90 -4.11
N ASN A 117 17.86 -3.78 -3.38
CA ASN A 117 19.00 -2.95 -2.99
C ASN A 117 19.41 -3.12 -1.53
N HIS A 118 18.71 -3.97 -0.77
CA HIS A 118 18.92 -4.17 0.68
C HIS A 118 18.96 -2.86 1.48
N GLN A 119 18.19 -1.86 1.04
CA GLN A 119 18.15 -0.52 1.62
C GLN A 119 16.71 -0.13 1.94
N SER A 120 16.55 0.87 2.81
CA SER A 120 15.24 1.38 3.19
C SER A 120 14.98 2.76 2.59
N ILE A 121 13.80 2.93 1.99
CA ILE A 121 13.33 4.25 1.58
C ILE A 121 12.81 4.96 2.84
N PRO A 122 13.20 6.24 3.09
CA PRO A 122 12.79 6.95 4.28
C PRO A 122 11.25 6.99 4.44
N PRO A 123 10.71 6.79 5.66
CA PRO A 123 9.25 6.80 5.88
C PRO A 123 8.55 8.07 5.41
N LYS A 124 9.23 9.22 5.45
CA LYS A 124 8.72 10.49 4.93
C LYS A 124 8.37 10.42 3.45
N VAL A 125 9.17 9.70 2.66
CA VAL A 125 8.98 9.54 1.22
C VAL A 125 7.78 8.62 0.97
N HIS A 126 7.72 7.46 1.63
CA HIS A 126 6.57 6.53 1.58
C HIS A 126 5.25 7.25 1.86
N LYS A 127 5.18 8.00 2.97
CA LYS A 127 3.97 8.71 3.40
C LYS A 127 3.55 9.81 2.43
N SER A 128 4.52 10.49 1.80
CA SER A 128 4.24 11.58 0.85
C SER A 128 3.76 11.11 -0.51
N MET A 129 3.95 9.84 -0.89
CA MET A 129 3.56 9.38 -2.24
C MET A 129 2.05 9.28 -2.43
N ALA A 130 1.30 8.88 -1.39
CA ALA A 130 -0.15 8.81 -1.48
C ALA A 130 -0.81 10.16 -1.85
N PRO A 131 -0.53 11.28 -1.15
CA PRO A 131 -1.10 12.58 -1.52
C PRO A 131 -0.59 13.10 -2.87
N LYS A 132 0.69 12.86 -3.23
CA LYS A 132 1.21 13.27 -4.55
C LYS A 132 0.49 12.56 -5.69
N VAL A 133 0.27 11.25 -5.60
CA VAL A 133 -0.46 10.49 -6.63
C VAL A 133 -1.88 11.02 -6.79
N HIS A 134 -2.55 11.35 -5.68
CA HIS A 134 -3.86 11.99 -5.73
C HIS A 134 -3.79 13.34 -6.47
N GLN A 135 -2.84 14.21 -6.11
CA GLN A 135 -2.67 15.52 -6.75
C GLN A 135 -2.38 15.42 -8.25
N THR A 136 -1.43 14.56 -8.66
CA THR A 136 -1.07 14.39 -10.07
C THR A 136 -2.27 13.99 -10.91
N LEU A 137 -3.07 13.04 -10.42
CA LEU A 137 -4.27 12.62 -11.15
C LEU A 137 -5.34 13.70 -11.12
N SER A 138 -5.62 14.34 -9.98
CA SER A 138 -6.58 15.45 -9.92
C SER A 138 -6.24 16.63 -10.84
N GLN A 139 -4.96 16.89 -11.10
CA GLN A 139 -4.52 17.94 -12.06
C GLN A 139 -4.63 17.50 -13.52
N THR A 140 -4.51 16.19 -13.79
CA THR A 140 -4.64 15.63 -15.14
C THR A 140 -6.12 15.43 -15.53
N HIS A 141 -7.00 15.28 -14.54
CA HIS A 141 -8.46 15.30 -14.74
C HIS A 141 -8.88 16.77 -14.86
N ASN A 142 -9.43 17.18 -16.01
CA ASN A 142 -10.17 18.43 -16.10
C ASN A 142 -11.30 18.36 -15.03
N PRO A 143 -11.38 19.28 -14.04
CA PRO A 143 -12.18 19.07 -12.82
C PRO A 143 -13.69 18.92 -13.04
N THR A 144 -14.18 19.08 -14.27
CA THR A 144 -15.59 18.97 -14.65
C THR A 144 -16.04 17.57 -15.08
N VAL A 145 -15.13 16.60 -15.27
CA VAL A 145 -15.52 15.27 -15.79
C VAL A 145 -15.17 14.17 -14.79
N LYS A 146 -16.23 13.58 -14.21
CA LYS A 146 -16.24 12.32 -13.45
C LYS A 146 -15.64 12.35 -12.04
N ARG A 147 -16.23 13.16 -11.15
CA ARG A 147 -16.61 12.57 -9.85
C ARG A 147 -17.56 11.42 -10.19
N ARG A 148 -17.24 10.19 -9.79
CA ARG A 148 -18.15 9.04 -9.93
C ARG A 148 -19.42 9.30 -9.10
N GLU A 149 -20.37 10.02 -9.67
CA GLU A 149 -21.78 9.84 -9.35
C GLU A 149 -22.19 8.47 -9.89
N SER A 150 -21.95 7.42 -9.10
CA SER A 150 -22.64 6.10 -9.17
C SER A 150 -21.94 5.12 -8.21
N THR A 151 -21.89 5.44 -6.92
CA THR A 151 -21.82 4.39 -5.87
C THR A 151 -22.49 4.79 -4.57
N TYR A 152 -23.27 5.87 -4.55
CA TYR A 152 -24.35 6.00 -3.58
C TYR A 152 -25.57 5.39 -4.21
N ILE A 153 -25.76 4.10 -3.92
CA ILE A 153 -27.08 3.48 -3.98
C ILE A 153 -28.05 4.45 -3.31
N LEU A 154 -29.12 4.76 -4.02
CA LEU A 154 -30.28 5.50 -3.55
C LEU A 154 -30.71 4.98 -2.17
N ASN A 155 -30.31 5.67 -1.10
CA ASN A 155 -31.08 5.69 0.15
C ASN A 155 -32.24 6.69 0.00
N ASN A 156 -33.01 6.56 -1.07
CA ASN A 156 -34.35 7.14 -1.17
C ASN A 156 -35.34 5.99 -0.97
N THR A 157 -35.27 5.36 0.19
CA THR A 157 -36.38 4.57 0.75
C THR A 157 -37.00 5.38 1.88
N GLU A 158 -37.46 6.59 1.57
CA GLU A 158 -38.28 7.43 2.45
C GLU A 158 -38.65 8.70 1.67
N LEU A 159 -39.63 8.61 0.75
CA LEU A 159 -40.45 9.73 0.25
C LEU A 159 -41.50 9.29 -0.79
N SER A 160 -41.93 8.04 -0.77
CA SER A 160 -43.16 7.62 -1.45
C SER A 160 -43.79 6.46 -0.68
N ARG A 161 -44.48 6.81 0.41
CA ARG A 161 -45.58 6.06 1.05
C ARG A 161 -45.96 6.78 2.34
N ASN A 162 -46.77 7.82 2.15
CA ASN A 162 -47.78 8.39 3.05
C ASN A 162 -48.37 9.53 2.21
N GLY A 163 -49.25 9.28 1.24
CA GLY A 163 -50.54 8.65 1.50
C GLY A 163 -51.44 9.64 2.25
N GLY A 164 -51.66 10.83 1.67
CA GLY A 164 -52.52 11.87 2.19
C GLY A 164 -53.42 12.40 1.08
N THR A 165 -54.55 11.72 0.90
CA THR A 165 -55.67 12.07 0.03
C THR A 165 -56.10 13.53 0.22
N ILE A 166 -56.06 14.32 -0.85
CA ILE A 166 -56.80 15.59 -0.95
C ILE A 166 -58.07 15.31 -1.73
N MET A 167 -59.19 15.18 -1.01
CA MET A 167 -60.53 15.19 -1.59
C MET A 167 -60.84 16.62 -2.07
N ALA A 168 -60.93 16.82 -3.38
CA ALA A 168 -61.57 17.99 -3.97
C ALA A 168 -62.89 17.51 -4.60
N GLY A 169 -64.03 18.01 -4.10
CA GLY A 169 -65.33 17.77 -4.74
C GLY A 169 -66.55 18.12 -3.89
N GLY A 170 -67.22 19.22 -4.26
CA GLY A 170 -68.59 19.63 -3.86
C GLY A 170 -68.59 20.93 -3.05
N LEU A 171 -69.26 22.03 -3.41
CA LEU A 171 -70.46 22.31 -4.23
C LEU A 171 -70.49 23.85 -4.46
N PRO A 172 -71.40 24.46 -5.26
CA PRO A 172 -72.76 24.04 -5.64
C PRO A 172 -72.99 23.71 -7.12
#